data_AF-A0A523MXX2-F1
#
_entry.id   AF-A0A523MXX2-F1
#
_cell.length_a   1.000
_cell.length_b   1.000
_cell.length_c   1.000
_cell.angle_alpha   90.00
_cell.angle_beta   90.00
_cell.angle_gamma   90.00
#
_symmetry.space_group_name_H-M   'P 1'
#
loop_
_entity.id
_entity.type
_entity.pdbx_description
1 polymer ?
#
loop_
_entity_poly.entity_id
_entity_poly.type
_entity_poly.pdbx_seq_one_letter_code
_entity_poly.pdbx_strand_id
1 'polypeptide(L)'
;MANRFLKIQSRRVFSPSPRVFLAIPVAITLAAAVWYGSRPMLEQLKVKDAHRYQLMVHEASRLHFIEAWQRWVELKGVSHDQVARDRYRRLINQWESDSAFRQEKNKAEREARIKNRHRRSQDYQSILGALNDTPLDPRGLRAHWASASAWEKGLLLREQCVRWLRQEMEDHQNRRNLKGAVRLEALPSGSFSVVPSARCSGWIPVGEDESAVAQAIQALQEGMNYYYFIRLMDEVGLAKNEGFDFSGKLQRMTDDFGGV
;
A
#
# COMPACT_ATOMS: atom_id res chain seq x y z
N MET A 1 -80.64 33.88 46.16
CA MET A 1 -79.98 34.51 47.32
C MET A 1 -79.26 33.38 48.06
N ALA A 2 -77.97 33.34 48.30
CA ALA A 2 -76.95 34.37 48.44
C ALA A 2 -75.55 33.79 48.10
N ASN A 3 -74.69 34.69 47.63
CA ASN A 3 -73.25 34.54 47.37
C ASN A 3 -72.47 33.85 48.51
N ARG A 4 -71.52 32.98 48.16
CA ARG A 4 -70.32 32.74 48.98
C ARG A 4 -69.05 32.85 48.14
N PHE A 5 -68.25 33.80 48.58
CA PHE A 5 -67.00 34.32 48.05
C PHE A 5 -65.92 33.25 47.77
N LEU A 6 -65.38 33.32 46.56
CA LEU A 6 -64.06 32.79 46.19
C LEU A 6 -62.97 33.56 46.94
N LYS A 7 -62.24 32.89 47.84
CA LYS A 7 -61.05 33.42 48.49
C LYS A 7 -59.84 33.14 47.58
N ILE A 8 -59.51 34.11 46.72
CA ILE A 8 -58.31 34.07 45.89
C ILE A 8 -57.10 34.31 46.80
N GLN A 9 -56.33 33.26 47.12
CA GLN A 9 -55.00 33.42 47.68
C GLN A 9 -54.07 34.01 46.62
N SER A 10 -53.58 35.21 46.89
CA SER A 10 -52.59 35.92 46.10
C SER A 10 -51.28 35.14 46.08
N ARG A 11 -50.89 34.68 44.88
CA ARG A 11 -49.53 34.20 44.61
C ARG A 11 -48.58 35.38 44.78
N ARG A 12 -47.67 35.32 45.75
CA ARG A 12 -46.51 36.23 45.80
C ARG A 12 -45.69 36.00 44.53
N VAL A 13 -45.76 36.95 43.61
CA VAL A 13 -44.83 37.03 42.49
C VAL A 13 -43.47 37.37 43.09
N PHE A 14 -42.60 36.37 43.16
CA PHE A 14 -41.21 36.53 43.56
C PHE A 14 -40.50 37.31 42.45
N SER A 15 -40.44 38.63 42.55
CA SER A 15 -39.63 39.47 41.66
C SER A 15 -38.16 39.19 41.97
N PRO A 16 -37.36 38.61 41.05
CA PRO A 16 -35.94 38.44 41.30
C PRO A 16 -35.29 39.83 41.37
N SER A 17 -34.47 40.04 42.40
CA SER A 17 -33.73 41.28 42.60
C SER A 17 -32.79 41.56 41.41
N PRO A 18 -32.52 42.83 41.05
CA PRO A 18 -31.74 43.22 39.87
C PRO A 18 -30.29 42.68 39.86
N ARG A 19 -29.78 42.16 40.98
CA ARG A 19 -28.48 41.48 41.08
C ARG A 19 -28.47 40.08 40.46
N VAL A 20 -29.62 39.40 40.37
CA VAL A 20 -29.74 38.07 39.76
C VAL A 20 -29.68 38.14 38.24
N PHE A 21 -30.21 39.22 37.64
CA PHE A 21 -30.23 39.42 36.19
C PHE A 21 -28.84 39.68 35.58
N LEU A 22 -27.89 40.21 36.35
CA LEU A 22 -26.50 40.42 35.89
C LEU A 22 -25.59 39.20 36.14
N ALA A 23 -25.94 38.30 37.06
CA ALA A 23 -25.12 37.12 37.36
C ALA A 23 -25.17 36.05 36.25
N ILE A 24 -26.32 35.90 35.59
CA ILE A 24 -26.55 34.92 34.53
C ILE A 24 -25.69 35.20 33.27
N PRO A 25 -25.68 36.42 32.68
CA PRO A 25 -24.85 36.69 31.50
C PRO A 25 -23.35 36.59 31.82
N VAL A 26 -22.92 37.00 33.02
CA VAL A 26 -21.53 36.85 33.47
C VAL A 26 -21.14 35.37 33.57
N ALA A 27 -21.97 34.51 34.15
CA ALA A 27 -21.71 33.07 34.21
C ALA A 27 -21.64 32.43 32.82
N ILE A 28 -22.50 32.84 31.88
CA ILE A 28 -22.49 32.34 30.49
C ILE A 28 -21.20 32.76 29.77
N THR A 29 -20.78 34.02 29.91
CA THR A 29 -19.53 34.50 29.28
C THR A 29 -18.29 33.81 29.84
N LEU A 30 -18.24 33.57 31.15
CA LEU A 30 -17.16 32.82 31.80
C LEU A 30 -17.14 31.35 31.35
N ALA A 31 -18.30 30.69 31.28
CA ALA A 31 -18.42 29.33 30.79
C ALA A 31 -17.96 29.21 29.32
N ALA A 32 -18.33 30.17 28.48
CA ALA A 32 -17.88 30.23 27.09
C ALA A 32 -16.36 30.43 26.99
N ALA A 33 -15.78 31.34 27.77
CA ALA A 33 -14.33 31.57 27.78
C ALA A 33 -13.54 30.33 28.22
N VAL A 34 -14.00 29.64 29.27
CA VAL A 34 -13.40 28.38 29.74
C VAL A 34 -13.52 27.27 28.69
N TRP A 35 -14.67 27.19 28.00
CA TRP A 35 -14.86 26.23 26.92
C TRP A 35 -13.91 26.48 25.74
N TYR A 36 -13.81 27.71 25.26
CA TYR A 36 -12.91 28.06 24.16
C TYR A 36 -11.43 27.86 24.52
N GLY A 37 -11.02 28.19 25.76
CA GLY A 37 -9.66 27.98 26.23
C GLY A 37 -9.28 26.50 26.40
N SER A 38 -10.24 25.62 26.71
CA SER A 38 -9.99 24.19 26.94
C SER A 38 -10.08 23.34 25.67
N ARG A 39 -10.67 23.83 24.57
CA ARG A 39 -10.74 23.15 23.27
C ARG A 39 -9.44 22.49 22.79
N PRO A 40 -8.30 23.19 22.70
CA PRO A 40 -7.08 22.59 22.17
C PRO A 40 -6.59 21.41 23.03
N MET A 41 -6.78 21.49 24.35
CA MET A 41 -6.43 20.40 25.27
C MET A 41 -7.36 19.19 25.09
N LEU A 42 -8.66 19.43 24.89
CA LEU A 42 -9.63 18.37 24.66
C LEU A 42 -9.37 17.63 23.35
N GLU A 43 -9.01 18.34 22.28
CA GLU A 43 -8.64 17.69 21.00
C GLU A 43 -7.37 16.84 21.13
N GLN A 44 -6.35 17.30 21.87
CA GLN A 44 -5.16 16.49 22.15
C GLN A 44 -5.51 15.19 22.89
N LEU A 45 -6.38 15.27 23.90
CA LEU A 45 -6.82 14.09 24.67
C LEU A 45 -7.66 13.12 23.82
N LYS A 46 -8.50 13.66 22.92
CA LYS A 46 -9.29 12.88 21.98
C LYS A 46 -8.41 12.13 20.97
N VAL A 47 -7.37 12.78 20.44
CA VAL A 47 -6.39 12.12 19.55
C VAL A 47 -5.63 11.02 20.29
N LYS A 48 -5.26 11.28 21.56
CA LYS A 48 -4.54 10.33 22.40
C LYS A 48 -5.34 9.04 22.64
N ASP A 49 -6.57 9.13 23.15
CA ASP A 49 -7.47 7.97 23.25
C ASP A 49 -8.94 8.38 23.14
N ALA A 50 -9.48 8.27 21.92
CA ALA A 50 -10.86 8.61 21.60
C ALA A 50 -11.88 7.84 22.47
N HIS A 51 -11.59 6.60 22.85
CA HIS A 51 -12.51 5.77 23.63
C HIS A 51 -12.65 6.26 25.07
N ARG A 52 -11.51 6.45 25.76
CA ARG A 52 -11.51 7.00 27.13
C ARG A 52 -12.00 8.45 27.16
N TYR A 53 -11.72 9.23 26.12
CA TYR A 53 -12.27 10.57 25.94
C TYR A 53 -13.80 10.55 25.88
N GLN A 54 -14.39 9.64 25.09
CA GLN A 54 -15.84 9.48 25.02
C GLN A 54 -16.46 9.11 26.37
N LEU A 55 -15.83 8.22 27.14
CA LEU A 55 -16.28 7.86 28.49
C LEU A 55 -16.30 9.07 29.44
N MET A 56 -15.23 9.87 29.43
CA MET A 56 -15.17 11.11 30.21
C MET A 56 -16.28 12.09 29.81
N VAL A 57 -16.49 12.32 28.50
CA VAL A 57 -17.55 13.21 28.01
C VAL A 57 -18.93 12.68 28.39
N HIS A 58 -19.12 11.37 28.32
CA HIS A 58 -20.36 10.72 28.71
C HIS A 58 -20.69 10.95 30.20
N GLU A 59 -19.74 10.76 31.11
CA GLU A 59 -19.95 11.07 32.54
C GLU A 59 -20.18 12.57 32.78
N ALA A 60 -19.42 13.43 32.10
CA ALA A 60 -19.59 14.87 32.21
C ALA A 60 -20.99 15.33 31.77
N SER A 61 -21.53 14.73 30.71
CA SER A 61 -22.88 15.02 30.21
C SER A 61 -24.00 14.60 31.18
N ARG A 62 -23.72 13.63 32.06
CA ARG A 62 -24.64 13.17 33.11
C ARG A 62 -24.51 13.98 34.41
N LEU A 63 -23.72 15.06 34.40
CA LEU A 63 -23.41 15.88 35.58
C LEU A 63 -22.68 15.10 36.68
N HIS A 64 -22.06 13.97 36.34
CA HIS A 64 -21.19 13.18 37.21
C HIS A 64 -19.79 13.80 37.21
N PHE A 65 -19.67 15.01 37.77
CA PHE A 65 -18.46 15.82 37.66
C PHE A 65 -17.24 15.19 38.35
N ILE A 66 -17.47 14.43 39.43
CA ILE A 66 -16.40 13.74 40.17
C ILE A 66 -15.82 12.61 39.32
N GLU A 67 -16.69 11.79 38.73
CA GLU A 67 -16.35 10.67 37.87
C GLU A 67 -15.70 11.16 36.57
N ALA A 68 -16.25 12.22 35.96
CA ALA A 68 -15.67 12.85 34.78
C ALA A 68 -14.25 13.38 35.06
N TRP A 69 -14.04 14.00 36.23
CA TRP A 69 -12.72 14.47 36.65
C TRP A 69 -11.74 13.32 36.83
N GLN A 70 -12.16 12.23 37.48
CA GLN A 70 -11.33 11.03 37.63
C GLN A 70 -10.93 10.45 36.26
N ARG A 71 -11.87 10.32 35.32
CA ARG A 71 -11.59 9.85 33.96
C ARG A 71 -10.63 10.78 33.20
N TRP A 72 -10.72 12.08 33.44
CA TRP A 72 -9.80 13.05 32.85
C TRP A 72 -8.37 12.88 33.39
N VAL A 73 -8.20 12.70 34.69
CA VAL A 73 -6.88 12.44 35.31
C VAL A 73 -6.28 11.14 34.76
N GLU A 74 -7.08 10.07 34.68
CA GLU A 74 -6.68 8.78 34.09
C GLU A 74 -6.24 8.93 32.62
N LEU A 75 -7.00 9.68 31.81
CA LEU A 75 -6.70 9.92 30.39
C LEU A 75 -5.44 10.78 30.21
N LYS A 76 -5.21 11.75 31.08
CA LYS A 76 -3.99 12.56 31.06
C LYS A 76 -2.77 11.72 31.41
N GLY A 77 -2.88 10.84 32.41
CA GLY A 77 -1.79 10.01 32.93
C GLY A 77 -1.44 8.75 32.12
N VAL A 78 -2.30 8.28 31.22
CA VAL A 78 -2.02 7.05 30.44
C VAL A 78 -0.85 7.23 29.47
N SER A 79 0.04 6.24 29.36
CA SER A 79 1.11 6.24 28.36
C SER A 79 0.61 5.79 26.98
N HIS A 80 1.29 6.19 25.89
CA HIS A 80 0.94 5.75 24.54
C HIS A 80 0.99 4.22 24.39
N ASP A 81 1.94 3.55 25.03
CA ASP A 81 2.07 2.08 25.00
C ASP A 81 0.90 1.38 25.69
N GLN A 82 0.40 1.94 26.80
CA GLN A 82 -0.81 1.43 27.44
C GLN A 82 -2.03 1.60 26.55
N VAL A 83 -2.18 2.75 25.88
CA VAL A 83 -3.29 2.96 24.93
C VAL A 83 -3.21 1.98 23.77
N ALA A 84 -2.03 1.74 23.20
CA ALA A 84 -1.84 0.78 22.12
C ALA A 84 -2.23 -0.63 22.54
N ARG A 85 -1.75 -1.08 23.70
CA ARG A 85 -2.09 -2.41 24.27
C ARG A 85 -3.58 -2.55 24.55
N ASP A 86 -4.21 -1.53 25.10
CA ASP A 86 -5.65 -1.55 25.38
C ASP A 86 -6.49 -1.60 24.11
N ARG A 87 -6.10 -0.85 23.07
CA ARG A 87 -6.75 -0.90 21.74
C ARG A 87 -6.63 -2.29 21.14
N TYR A 88 -5.42 -2.87 21.19
CA TYR A 88 -5.17 -4.21 20.69
C TYR A 88 -6.00 -5.26 21.44
N ARG A 89 -6.07 -5.17 22.77
CA ARG A 89 -6.88 -6.09 23.59
C ARG A 89 -8.36 -5.97 23.28
N ARG A 90 -8.90 -4.76 23.14
CA ARG A 90 -10.30 -4.55 22.72
C ARG A 90 -10.57 -5.14 21.35
N LEU A 91 -9.64 -4.97 20.41
CA LEU A 91 -9.74 -5.54 19.07
C LEU A 91 -9.79 -7.07 19.12
N ILE A 92 -8.91 -7.72 19.89
CA ILE A 92 -8.93 -9.18 20.07
C ILE A 92 -10.25 -9.62 20.69
N ASN A 93 -10.69 -8.97 21.76
CA ASN A 93 -11.93 -9.35 22.43
C ASN A 93 -13.12 -9.24 21.46
N GLN A 94 -13.21 -8.16 20.68
CA GLN A 94 -14.23 -8.00 19.64
C GLN A 94 -14.10 -9.05 18.54
N TRP A 95 -12.87 -9.39 18.15
CA TRP A 95 -12.61 -10.44 17.16
C TRP A 95 -13.09 -11.82 17.63
N GLU A 96 -12.94 -12.13 18.91
CA GLU A 96 -13.38 -13.40 19.49
C GLU A 96 -14.90 -13.44 19.71
N SER A 97 -15.48 -12.36 20.24
CA SER A 97 -16.89 -12.31 20.63
C SER A 97 -17.86 -12.05 19.48
N ASP A 98 -17.45 -11.27 18.48
CA ASP A 98 -18.34 -10.75 17.44
C ASP A 98 -17.99 -11.32 16.06
N SER A 99 -18.82 -12.27 15.59
CA SER A 99 -18.68 -12.86 14.26
C SER A 99 -19.01 -11.87 13.14
N ALA A 100 -19.92 -10.91 13.36
CA ALA A 100 -20.28 -9.91 12.37
C ALA A 100 -19.12 -8.91 12.15
N PHE A 101 -18.48 -8.49 13.24
CA PHE A 101 -17.27 -7.65 13.18
C PHE A 101 -16.15 -8.31 12.35
N ARG A 102 -15.89 -9.61 12.56
CA ARG A 102 -14.90 -10.36 11.77
C ARG A 102 -15.26 -10.40 10.28
N GLN A 103 -16.53 -10.68 9.96
CA GLN A 103 -16.98 -10.73 8.57
C GLN A 103 -16.83 -9.38 7.87
N GLU A 104 -17.20 -8.28 8.54
CA GLU A 104 -17.06 -6.93 8.00
C GLU A 104 -15.59 -6.57 7.75
N LYS A 105 -14.70 -6.84 8.72
CA LYS A 105 -13.26 -6.63 8.55
C LYS A 105 -12.68 -7.43 7.39
N ASN A 106 -13.03 -8.70 7.29
CA ASN A 106 -12.60 -9.56 6.19
C ASN A 106 -13.12 -9.08 4.83
N LYS A 107 -14.37 -8.58 4.77
CA LYS A 107 -14.98 -8.01 3.56
C LYS A 107 -14.24 -6.73 3.14
N ALA A 108 -14.01 -5.81 4.07
CA ALA A 108 -13.29 -4.56 3.82
C ALA A 108 -11.85 -4.83 3.35
N GLU A 109 -11.15 -5.79 3.97
CA GLU A 109 -9.83 -6.21 3.49
C GLU A 109 -9.87 -6.80 2.08
N ARG A 110 -10.87 -7.64 1.78
CA ARG A 110 -11.03 -8.24 0.45
C ARG A 110 -11.28 -7.14 -0.59
N GLU A 111 -12.16 -6.19 -0.30
CA GLU A 111 -12.43 -5.03 -1.17
C GLU A 111 -11.17 -4.17 -1.37
N ALA A 112 -10.40 -3.92 -0.30
CA ALA A 112 -9.13 -3.21 -0.41
C ALA A 112 -8.11 -3.96 -1.28
N ARG A 113 -8.00 -5.28 -1.14
CA ARG A 113 -7.14 -6.13 -1.99
C ARG A 113 -7.58 -6.10 -3.45
N ILE A 114 -8.87 -6.18 -3.72
CA ILE A 114 -9.45 -6.10 -5.08
C ILE A 114 -9.17 -4.72 -5.68
N LYS A 115 -9.43 -3.64 -4.94
CA LYS A 115 -9.15 -2.27 -5.37
C LYS A 115 -7.67 -2.05 -5.67
N ASN A 116 -6.80 -2.53 -4.80
CA ASN A 116 -5.35 -2.46 -5.02
C ASN A 116 -4.91 -3.27 -6.23
N ARG A 117 -5.50 -4.46 -6.46
CA ARG A 117 -5.23 -5.26 -7.67
C ARG A 117 -5.67 -4.54 -8.94
N HIS A 118 -6.87 -3.95 -8.94
CA HIS A 118 -7.35 -3.16 -10.09
C HIS A 118 -6.47 -1.95 -10.35
N ARG A 119 -6.08 -1.21 -9.31
CA ARG A 119 -5.15 -0.09 -9.42
C ARG A 119 -3.82 -0.52 -10.03
N ARG A 120 -3.19 -1.57 -9.49
CA ARG A 120 -1.95 -2.14 -10.05
C ARG A 120 -2.11 -2.58 -11.50
N SER A 121 -3.26 -3.16 -11.86
CA SER A 121 -3.53 -3.56 -13.24
C SER A 121 -3.72 -2.38 -14.19
N GLN A 122 -4.31 -1.27 -13.72
CA GLN A 122 -4.45 -0.03 -14.49
C GLN A 122 -3.09 0.64 -14.68
N ASP A 123 -2.30 0.74 -13.61
CA ASP A 123 -0.93 1.26 -13.66
C ASP A 123 -0.10 0.44 -14.67
N TYR A 124 -0.19 -0.89 -14.62
CA TYR A 124 0.44 -1.79 -15.60
C TYR A 124 0.02 -1.50 -17.04
N GLN A 125 -1.29 -1.41 -17.31
CA GLN A 125 -1.79 -1.14 -18.65
C GLN A 125 -1.36 0.23 -19.17
N SER A 126 -1.31 1.25 -18.31
CA SER A 126 -0.88 2.59 -18.69
C SER A 126 0.60 2.63 -19.08
N ILE A 127 1.46 1.89 -18.35
CA ILE A 127 2.89 1.77 -18.67
C ILE A 127 3.06 1.05 -20.00
N LEU A 128 2.38 -0.08 -20.21
CA LEU A 128 2.44 -0.79 -21.49
C LEU A 128 1.94 0.06 -22.67
N GLY A 129 0.90 0.87 -22.47
CA GLY A 129 0.44 1.83 -23.47
C GLY A 129 1.54 2.83 -23.84
N ALA A 130 2.16 3.45 -22.83
CA ALA A 130 3.25 4.40 -23.04
C ALA A 130 4.48 3.77 -23.76
N LEU A 131 4.77 2.50 -23.47
CA LEU A 131 5.84 1.74 -24.11
C LEU A 131 5.50 1.34 -25.56
N ASN A 132 4.24 1.09 -25.88
CA ASN A 132 3.81 0.76 -27.25
C ASN A 132 3.71 2.00 -28.16
N ASP A 133 3.26 3.13 -27.63
CA ASP A 133 3.05 4.36 -28.40
C ASP A 133 4.37 5.05 -28.78
N THR A 134 5.46 4.70 -28.10
CA THR A 134 6.80 5.17 -28.40
C THR A 134 7.65 3.95 -28.72
N PRO A 135 8.08 3.67 -29.96
CA PRO A 135 9.14 2.70 -30.17
C PRO A 135 10.38 3.25 -29.45
N LEU A 136 10.62 2.80 -28.21
CA LEU A 136 11.72 3.31 -27.42
C LEU A 136 13.01 2.91 -28.13
N ASP A 137 13.62 3.89 -28.79
CA ASP A 137 15.02 3.87 -29.16
C ASP A 137 15.82 3.42 -27.92
N PRO A 138 16.82 2.53 -28.02
CA PRO A 138 17.59 2.02 -26.88
C PRO A 138 17.92 3.10 -25.85
N ARG A 139 18.26 4.32 -26.30
CA ARG A 139 18.55 5.49 -25.44
C ARG A 139 17.40 5.89 -24.52
N GLY A 140 16.17 5.87 -25.01
CA GLY A 140 14.97 6.14 -24.21
C GLY A 140 14.73 5.08 -23.16
N LEU A 141 14.97 3.80 -23.50
CA LEU A 141 14.84 2.69 -22.54
C LEU A 141 15.85 2.85 -21.38
N ARG A 142 17.09 3.25 -21.67
CA ARG A 142 18.11 3.54 -20.63
C ARG A 142 17.70 4.67 -19.71
N ALA A 143 17.13 5.74 -20.26
CA ALA A 143 16.67 6.88 -19.47
C ALA A 143 15.52 6.47 -18.54
N HIS A 144 14.55 5.70 -19.04
CA HIS A 144 13.46 5.17 -18.23
C HIS A 144 13.95 4.22 -17.15
N TRP A 145 14.92 3.33 -17.46
CA TRP A 145 15.49 2.40 -16.50
C TRP A 145 16.11 3.09 -15.28
N ALA A 146 16.82 4.19 -15.49
CA ALA A 146 17.47 4.94 -14.41
C ALA A 146 16.45 5.59 -13.44
N SER A 147 15.29 6.01 -13.96
CA SER A 147 14.21 6.62 -13.15
C SER A 147 13.17 5.62 -12.63
N ALA A 148 13.18 4.39 -13.13
CA ALA A 148 12.17 3.38 -12.84
C ALA A 148 12.35 2.80 -11.43
N SER A 149 11.23 2.51 -10.79
CA SER A 149 11.18 1.73 -9.55
C SER A 149 11.45 0.24 -9.79
N ALA A 150 11.80 -0.51 -8.74
CA ALA A 150 12.21 -1.92 -8.87
C ALA A 150 11.15 -2.80 -9.57
N TRP A 151 9.86 -2.57 -9.30
CA TRP A 151 8.79 -3.31 -9.95
C TRP A 151 8.63 -2.96 -11.43
N GLU A 152 8.83 -1.68 -11.81
CA GLU A 152 8.81 -1.21 -13.20
C GLU A 152 10.00 -1.77 -13.99
N LYS A 153 11.19 -1.81 -13.38
CA LYS A 153 12.38 -2.46 -13.94
C LYS A 153 12.11 -3.95 -14.22
N GLY A 154 11.51 -4.67 -13.27
CA GLY A 154 11.12 -6.07 -13.47
C GLY A 154 10.12 -6.25 -14.61
N LEU A 155 9.23 -5.28 -14.81
CA LEU A 155 8.28 -5.28 -15.92
C LEU A 155 8.97 -5.16 -17.29
N LEU A 156 9.85 -4.15 -17.41
CA LEU A 156 10.62 -3.87 -18.61
C LEU A 156 11.49 -5.07 -19.00
N LEU A 157 12.16 -5.68 -18.02
CA LEU A 157 12.94 -6.91 -18.25
C LEU A 157 12.06 -8.03 -18.79
N ARG A 158 10.83 -8.20 -18.26
CA ARG A 158 9.93 -9.28 -18.71
C ARG A 158 9.50 -9.07 -20.15
N GLU A 159 9.16 -7.84 -20.53
CA GLU A 159 8.79 -7.53 -21.90
C GLU A 159 9.95 -7.75 -22.88
N GLN A 160 11.14 -7.22 -22.56
CA GLN A 160 12.33 -7.39 -23.41
C GLN A 160 12.78 -8.85 -23.49
N CYS A 161 12.68 -9.60 -22.39
CA CYS A 161 12.93 -11.04 -22.38
C CYS A 161 12.01 -11.76 -23.36
N VAL A 162 10.70 -11.46 -23.36
CA VAL A 162 9.75 -12.09 -24.30
C VAL A 162 10.10 -11.76 -25.74
N ARG A 163 10.48 -10.50 -26.01
CA ARG A 163 10.87 -10.06 -27.35
C ARG A 163 12.11 -10.82 -27.86
N TRP A 164 13.15 -10.89 -27.04
CA TRP A 164 14.41 -11.55 -27.43
C TRP A 164 14.31 -13.07 -27.47
N LEU A 165 13.52 -13.71 -26.60
CA LEU A 165 13.23 -15.14 -26.70
C LEU A 165 12.45 -15.50 -27.97
N ARG A 166 11.52 -14.65 -28.41
CA ARG A 166 10.83 -14.85 -29.70
C ARG A 166 11.83 -14.77 -30.86
N GLN A 167 12.70 -13.77 -30.85
CA GLN A 167 13.75 -13.64 -31.86
C GLN A 167 14.67 -14.87 -31.89
N GLU A 168 15.09 -15.37 -30.72
CA GLU A 168 15.91 -16.58 -30.63
C GLU A 168 15.21 -17.80 -31.24
N MET A 169 13.92 -17.98 -30.92
CA MET A 169 13.11 -19.05 -31.48
C MET A 169 12.97 -18.95 -33.01
N GLU A 170 12.70 -17.75 -33.53
CA GLU A 170 12.59 -17.48 -34.96
C GLU A 170 13.92 -17.73 -35.67
N ASP A 171 15.04 -17.24 -35.14
CA ASP A 171 16.37 -17.44 -35.70
C ASP A 171 16.75 -18.93 -35.72
N HIS A 172 16.40 -19.68 -34.67
CA HIS A 172 16.60 -21.12 -34.62
C HIS A 172 15.72 -21.88 -35.61
N GLN A 173 14.45 -21.49 -35.79
CA GLN A 173 13.59 -22.04 -36.83
C GLN A 173 14.12 -21.74 -38.24
N ASN A 174 14.54 -20.51 -38.50
CA ASN A 174 15.13 -20.08 -39.76
C ASN A 174 16.41 -20.88 -40.07
N ARG A 175 17.28 -21.10 -39.08
CA ARG A 175 18.46 -21.98 -39.23
C ARG A 175 18.07 -23.44 -39.50
N ARG A 176 17.01 -23.97 -38.89
CA ARG A 176 16.51 -25.32 -39.20
C ARG A 176 15.97 -25.42 -40.63
N ASN A 177 15.27 -24.39 -41.11
CA ASN A 177 14.76 -24.34 -42.47
C ASN A 177 15.88 -24.18 -43.52
N LEU A 178 17.00 -23.56 -43.14
CA LEU A 178 18.21 -23.47 -43.98
C LEU A 178 19.01 -24.79 -44.03
N LYS A 179 18.80 -25.74 -43.09
CA LYS A 179 19.45 -27.06 -43.05
C LYS A 179 18.94 -28.05 -44.11
N GLY A 180 18.64 -27.57 -45.32
CA GLY A 180 19.01 -28.29 -46.54
C GLY A 180 20.51 -28.18 -46.86
N ALA A 181 21.22 -27.23 -46.25
CA ALA A 181 22.66 -27.03 -46.39
C ALA A 181 23.34 -26.87 -45.02
N VAL A 182 24.22 -27.81 -44.67
CA VAL A 182 25.19 -27.77 -43.56
C VAL A 182 24.63 -27.89 -42.12
N ARG A 183 24.87 -29.07 -41.53
CA ARG A 183 24.65 -29.39 -40.11
C ARG A 183 25.63 -28.61 -39.22
N LEU A 184 25.18 -27.50 -38.65
CA LEU A 184 25.65 -27.02 -37.34
C LEU A 184 24.59 -27.43 -36.32
N GLU A 185 24.91 -28.39 -35.46
CA GLU A 185 23.96 -29.06 -34.56
C GLU A 185 23.17 -28.08 -33.69
N ALA A 186 21.88 -28.35 -33.58
CA ALA A 186 20.90 -27.45 -32.99
C ALA A 186 20.79 -27.71 -31.48
N LEU A 187 20.48 -26.65 -30.73
CA LEU A 187 20.09 -26.62 -29.32
C LEU A 187 19.30 -27.87 -28.86
N PRO A 188 19.46 -28.32 -27.59
CA PRO A 188 18.67 -29.40 -27.03
C PRO A 188 17.18 -29.07 -27.20
N SER A 189 16.51 -29.91 -27.99
CA SER A 189 15.15 -29.71 -28.49
C SER A 189 14.06 -29.86 -27.42
N GLY A 190 14.42 -29.86 -26.14
CA GLY A 190 13.50 -30.03 -25.01
C GLY A 190 12.89 -28.73 -24.48
N SER A 191 13.42 -27.56 -24.83
CA SER A 191 13.04 -26.29 -24.20
C SER A 191 12.10 -25.41 -25.04
N PHE A 192 11.53 -25.81 -26.17
CA PHE A 192 10.70 -24.88 -26.97
C PHE A 192 9.18 -25.05 -26.81
N SER A 193 8.71 -25.88 -25.87
CA SER A 193 7.27 -26.12 -25.65
C SER A 193 6.56 -25.07 -24.79
N VAL A 194 7.30 -24.18 -24.12
CA VAL A 194 6.74 -23.19 -23.19
C VAL A 194 6.67 -21.83 -23.88
N VAL A 195 5.49 -21.20 -23.83
CA VAL A 195 5.27 -19.84 -24.34
C VAL A 195 6.33 -18.89 -23.75
N PRO A 196 7.02 -18.06 -24.56
CA PRO A 196 8.08 -17.17 -24.08
C PRO A 196 7.67 -16.30 -22.88
N SER A 197 6.42 -15.85 -22.83
CA SER A 197 5.85 -15.10 -21.71
C SER A 197 5.83 -15.90 -20.40
N ALA A 198 5.45 -17.18 -20.44
CA ALA A 198 5.44 -18.05 -19.29
C ALA A 198 6.87 -18.33 -18.79
N ARG A 199 7.83 -18.48 -19.71
CA ARG A 199 9.24 -18.66 -19.36
C ARG A 199 9.85 -17.43 -18.69
N CYS A 200 9.71 -16.25 -19.31
CA CYS A 200 10.18 -15.00 -18.71
C CYS A 200 9.46 -14.70 -17.39
N SER A 201 8.23 -15.19 -17.22
CA SER A 201 7.51 -15.02 -15.96
C SER A 201 8.09 -15.81 -14.79
N GLY A 202 8.71 -16.97 -15.08
CA GLY A 202 9.39 -17.78 -14.07
C GLY A 202 10.76 -17.23 -13.69
N TRP A 203 11.48 -16.60 -14.64
CA TRP A 203 12.80 -16.02 -14.38
C TRP A 203 12.75 -14.65 -13.72
N ILE A 204 11.71 -13.86 -14.00
CA ILE A 204 11.61 -12.47 -13.52
C ILE A 204 10.42 -12.36 -12.56
N PRO A 205 10.64 -12.51 -11.25
CA PRO A 205 9.65 -12.19 -10.24
C PRO A 205 9.43 -10.66 -10.21
N VAL A 206 8.17 -10.23 -10.28
CA VAL A 206 7.82 -8.81 -10.13
C VAL A 206 7.77 -8.51 -8.63
N GLY A 207 8.89 -8.02 -8.09
CA GLY A 207 9.03 -7.59 -6.70
C GLY A 207 9.12 -6.07 -6.58
N GLU A 208 8.81 -5.55 -5.39
CA GLU A 208 8.97 -4.12 -5.06
C GLU A 208 10.41 -3.79 -4.61
N ASP A 209 11.26 -4.80 -4.42
CA ASP A 209 12.63 -4.69 -3.92
C ASP A 209 13.68 -4.74 -5.05
N GLU A 210 14.76 -3.96 -4.94
CA GLU A 210 15.89 -3.98 -5.88
C GLU A 210 16.61 -5.35 -5.92
N SER A 211 16.55 -6.13 -4.84
CA SER A 211 17.08 -7.50 -4.80
C SER A 211 16.34 -8.44 -5.76
N ALA A 212 15.04 -8.22 -5.99
CA ALA A 212 14.26 -8.99 -6.95
C ALA A 212 14.72 -8.71 -8.39
N VAL A 213 15.12 -7.47 -8.68
CA VAL A 213 15.69 -7.09 -9.99
C VAL A 213 17.05 -7.75 -10.21
N ALA A 214 17.91 -7.76 -9.19
CA ALA A 214 19.22 -8.43 -9.28
C ALA A 214 19.07 -9.95 -9.49
N GLN A 215 18.17 -10.61 -8.74
CA GLN A 215 17.87 -12.03 -8.92
C GLN A 215 17.29 -12.33 -10.31
N ALA A 216 16.43 -11.45 -10.83
CA ALA A 216 15.89 -11.56 -12.18
C ALA A 216 17.00 -11.50 -13.24
N ILE A 217 17.96 -10.58 -13.10
CA ILE A 217 19.10 -10.49 -14.02
C ILE A 217 19.94 -11.77 -13.98
N GLN A 218 20.21 -12.31 -12.78
CA GLN A 218 20.94 -13.56 -12.63
C GLN A 218 20.18 -14.76 -13.24
N ALA A 219 18.86 -14.85 -13.03
CA ALA A 219 18.05 -15.90 -13.62
C ALA A 219 18.00 -15.80 -15.16
N LEU A 220 17.97 -14.58 -15.71
CA LEU A 220 18.08 -14.35 -17.15
C LEU A 220 19.46 -14.73 -17.68
N GLN A 221 20.50 -14.41 -16.92
CA GLN A 221 21.86 -14.81 -17.24
C GLN A 221 21.93 -16.33 -17.36
N GLU A 222 21.34 -17.10 -16.44
CA GLU A 222 21.30 -18.57 -16.46
C GLU A 222 20.37 -19.19 -17.51
N GLY A 223 19.22 -18.58 -17.76
CA GLY A 223 18.19 -19.14 -18.61
C GLY A 223 18.30 -18.83 -20.10
N MET A 224 18.94 -17.72 -20.48
CA MET A 224 19.01 -17.26 -21.88
C MET A 224 20.38 -17.49 -22.50
N ASN A 225 20.40 -17.63 -23.84
CA ASN A 225 21.61 -17.63 -24.62
C ASN A 225 22.35 -16.29 -24.48
N TYR A 226 23.67 -16.38 -24.30
CA TYR A 226 24.57 -15.27 -24.02
C TYR A 226 24.42 -14.11 -25.01
N TYR A 227 24.27 -14.40 -26.30
CA TYR A 227 24.16 -13.37 -27.34
C TYR A 227 22.92 -12.49 -27.16
N TYR A 228 21.77 -13.11 -26.92
CA TYR A 228 20.50 -12.39 -26.74
C TYR A 228 20.44 -11.71 -25.37
N PHE A 229 21.02 -12.33 -24.33
CA PHE A 229 21.17 -11.70 -23.02
C PHE A 229 21.97 -10.39 -23.10
N ILE A 230 23.13 -10.39 -23.78
CA ILE A 230 23.94 -9.17 -23.91
C ILE A 230 23.22 -8.09 -24.71
N ARG A 231 22.47 -8.44 -25.76
CA ARG A 231 21.66 -7.48 -26.51
C ARG A 231 20.56 -6.86 -25.65
N LEU A 232 19.85 -7.68 -24.87
CA LEU A 232 18.84 -7.21 -23.92
C LEU A 232 19.46 -6.21 -22.92
N MET A 233 20.60 -6.55 -22.33
CA MET A 233 21.28 -5.70 -21.35
C MET A 233 21.76 -4.37 -21.96
N ASP A 234 22.25 -4.40 -23.21
CA ASP A 234 22.67 -3.20 -23.94
C ASP A 234 21.50 -2.25 -24.21
N GLU A 235 20.33 -2.78 -24.56
CA GLU A 235 19.14 -1.96 -24.82
C GLU A 235 18.59 -1.33 -23.54
N VAL A 236 18.58 -2.09 -22.44
CA VAL A 236 18.15 -1.59 -21.12
C VAL A 236 19.17 -0.59 -20.52
N GLY A 237 20.42 -0.61 -21.00
CA GLY A 237 21.46 0.32 -20.56
C GLY A 237 22.21 -0.13 -19.32
N LEU A 238 22.14 -1.42 -19.00
CA LEU A 238 22.94 -2.02 -17.94
C LEU A 238 24.35 -2.30 -18.45
N ALA A 239 25.36 -2.08 -17.60
CA ALA A 239 26.75 -2.28 -17.97
C ALA A 239 26.96 -3.76 -18.34
N LYS A 240 27.53 -4.01 -19.53
CA LYS A 240 27.76 -5.35 -20.14
C LYS A 240 28.62 -6.31 -19.29
N ASN A 241 29.15 -5.84 -18.17
CA ASN A 241 30.25 -6.45 -17.41
C ASN A 241 29.93 -6.65 -15.92
N GLU A 242 28.77 -6.23 -15.41
CA GLU A 242 28.38 -6.53 -14.03
C GLU A 242 27.82 -7.96 -13.96
N GLY A 243 28.68 -8.94 -13.68
CA GLY A 243 28.27 -10.34 -13.41
C GLY A 243 29.00 -11.43 -14.20
N PHE A 244 29.93 -11.08 -15.10
CA PHE A 244 30.78 -12.06 -15.79
C PHE A 244 32.26 -11.76 -15.58
N ASP A 245 32.98 -12.70 -14.98
CA ASP A 245 34.43 -12.79 -15.18
C ASP A 245 34.72 -13.21 -16.63
N PHE A 246 35.85 -12.79 -17.19
CA PHE A 246 36.24 -13.06 -18.59
C PHE A 246 36.23 -14.56 -18.90
N SER A 247 36.60 -15.39 -17.92
CA SER A 247 36.54 -16.85 -17.96
C SER A 247 35.11 -17.39 -18.13
N GLY A 248 34.16 -16.90 -17.32
CA GLY A 248 32.75 -17.28 -17.38
C GLY A 248 32.06 -16.83 -18.68
N LYS A 249 32.51 -15.71 -19.27
CA LYS A 249 32.06 -15.26 -20.58
C LYS A 249 32.49 -16.22 -21.70
N LEU A 250 33.75 -16.63 -21.72
CA LEU A 250 34.26 -17.60 -22.68
C LEU A 250 33.59 -18.95 -22.53
N GLN A 251 33.39 -19.41 -21.29
CA GLN A 251 32.72 -20.68 -21.04
C GLN A 251 31.26 -20.65 -21.49
N ARG A 252 30.49 -19.60 -21.20
CA ARG A 252 29.11 -19.49 -21.70
C ARG A 252 29.01 -19.40 -23.22
N MET A 253 29.89 -18.64 -23.86
CA MET A 253 29.96 -18.65 -25.32
C MET A 253 30.22 -20.08 -25.81
N THR A 254 31.16 -20.79 -25.19
CA THR A 254 31.50 -22.17 -25.57
C THR A 254 30.37 -23.15 -25.30
N ASP A 255 29.65 -23.05 -24.18
CA ASP A 255 28.53 -23.93 -23.83
C ASP A 255 27.33 -23.68 -24.76
N ASP A 256 27.03 -22.42 -25.08
CA ASP A 256 25.97 -22.04 -26.01
C ASP A 256 26.30 -22.41 -27.47
N PHE A 257 27.58 -22.47 -27.85
CA PHE A 257 28.04 -22.95 -29.16
C PHE A 257 28.30 -24.47 -29.19
N GLY A 258 28.54 -25.09 -28.04
CA GLY A 258 29.08 -26.44 -27.88
C GLY A 258 28.03 -27.50 -27.54
N GLY A 259 26.83 -27.11 -27.10
CA GLY A 259 25.68 -28.00 -26.94
C GLY A 259 25.95 -29.17 -25.98
N VAL A 260 25.96 -28.89 -24.67
CA VAL A 260 25.84 -29.91 -23.63
C VAL A 260 24.41 -29.93 -23.09
#